data_AF-A0A930YFD8-F1
#
_entry.id   AF-A0A930YFD8-F1
#
_cell.length_a   1.000
_cell.length_b   1.000
_cell.length_c   1.000
_cell.angle_alpha   90.00
_cell.angle_beta   90.00
_cell.angle_gamma   90.00
#
_symmetry.space_group_name_H-M   'P 1'
#
loop_
_entity.id
_entity.type
_entity.pdbx_description
1 polymer ?
#
loop_
_entity_poly.entity_id
_entity_poly.type
_entity_poly.pdbx_seq_one_letter_code
_entity_poly.pdbx_strand_id
1 'polypeptide(L)'
;MDALPEPVRQVTAHYLALAEERVPGVVEGLYLLGSLGWGEWYDGRSDVDFLAVTGERPDPAPLHELHAELGQAFPRPWFSGSYVTWSDLGRSPARLPAVPGILEGAWRDAGPGPSPVEWHQLAHHGIRVHGPAVQDLDVRADEQELRRYSHRNLTEYWSPLLTQLEEDRERAGRPDVVEWFVLGIPRLHHVVATGAQTSKDGAGHHALEVFGKQRWRPVVAEALTHRALGEASGFWAGREDELADDVLAFCRTALDAGLALDPEAPTDELEPAERSAPT
;
A
#
# COMPACT_ATOMS: atom_id res chain seq x y z
N MET A 1 -0.33 -22.60 0.92
CA MET A 1 -1.58 -21.95 1.36
C MET A 1 -1.68 -21.89 2.88
N ASP A 2 -1.20 -22.90 3.62
CA ASP A 2 -1.31 -23.00 5.10
C ASP A 2 -0.69 -21.84 5.92
N ALA A 3 0.14 -20.98 5.30
CA ALA A 3 0.76 -19.84 5.97
C ALA A 3 -0.05 -18.53 5.91
N LEU A 4 -1.09 -18.43 5.07
CA LEU A 4 -1.90 -17.21 4.98
C LEU A 4 -2.94 -17.15 6.12
N PRO A 5 -3.33 -15.98 6.63
CA PRO A 5 -4.43 -15.86 7.58
C PRO A 5 -5.73 -16.49 7.03
N GLU A 6 -6.53 -17.08 7.90
CA GLU A 6 -7.76 -17.80 7.49
C GLU A 6 -8.72 -16.93 6.67
N PRO A 7 -9.04 -15.67 7.03
CA PRO A 7 -9.91 -14.82 6.21
C PRO A 7 -9.39 -14.63 4.78
N VAL A 8 -8.06 -14.53 4.63
CA VAL A 8 -7.39 -14.36 3.33
C VAL A 8 -7.52 -15.63 2.49
N ARG A 9 -7.34 -16.81 3.10
CA ARG A 9 -7.53 -18.10 2.41
C ARG A 9 -8.98 -18.27 1.94
N GLN A 10 -9.95 -17.92 2.79
CA GLN A 10 -11.36 -18.07 2.46
C GLN A 10 -11.77 -17.18 1.30
N VAL A 11 -11.45 -15.88 1.34
CA VAL A 11 -11.84 -14.94 0.28
C VAL A 11 -11.15 -15.27 -1.05
N THR A 12 -9.86 -15.64 -1.02
CA THR A 12 -9.11 -15.99 -2.23
C THR A 12 -9.58 -17.30 -2.86
N ALA A 13 -9.89 -18.32 -2.05
CA ALA A 13 -10.43 -19.58 -2.54
C ALA A 13 -11.83 -19.39 -3.15
N HIS A 14 -12.68 -18.57 -2.51
CA HIS A 14 -14.01 -18.27 -3.04
C HIS A 14 -13.93 -17.45 -4.33
N TYR A 15 -13.06 -16.44 -4.38
CA TYR A 15 -12.78 -15.68 -5.60
C TYR A 15 -12.36 -16.59 -6.76
N LEU A 16 -11.42 -17.51 -6.54
CA LEU A 16 -10.95 -18.43 -7.59
C LEU A 16 -12.05 -19.39 -8.06
N ALA A 17 -12.90 -19.87 -7.14
CA ALA A 17 -14.04 -20.72 -7.49
C ALA A 17 -15.05 -19.96 -8.37
N LEU A 18 -15.39 -18.72 -8.02
CA LEU A 18 -16.26 -17.87 -8.83
C LEU A 18 -15.61 -17.53 -10.19
N ALA A 19 -14.31 -17.27 -10.21
CA ALA A 19 -13.59 -16.96 -11.45
C ALA A 19 -13.63 -18.15 -12.41
N GLU A 20 -13.40 -19.36 -11.91
CA GLU A 20 -13.49 -20.58 -12.74
C GLU A 20 -14.93 -20.82 -13.24
N GLU A 21 -15.96 -20.51 -12.47
CA GLU A 21 -17.35 -20.67 -12.88
C GLU A 21 -17.77 -19.64 -13.95
N ARG A 22 -17.42 -18.36 -13.75
CA ARG A 22 -17.96 -17.23 -14.52
C ARG A 22 -17.09 -16.83 -15.70
N VAL A 23 -15.77 -16.94 -15.52
CA VAL A 23 -14.74 -16.52 -16.49
C VAL A 23 -13.63 -17.57 -16.58
N PRO A 24 -13.97 -18.83 -16.94
CA PRO A 24 -13.02 -19.94 -16.91
C PRO A 24 -11.77 -19.64 -17.73
N GLY A 25 -10.61 -19.86 -17.11
CA GLY A 25 -9.30 -19.63 -17.74
C GLY A 25 -8.90 -18.16 -17.94
N VAL A 26 -9.72 -17.18 -17.54
CA VAL A 26 -9.34 -15.76 -17.66
C VAL A 26 -8.28 -15.38 -16.62
N VAL A 27 -8.43 -15.85 -15.37
CA VAL A 27 -7.45 -15.61 -14.30
C VAL A 27 -6.38 -16.69 -14.35
N GLU A 28 -5.27 -16.40 -15.02
CA GLU A 28 -4.14 -17.33 -15.17
C GLU A 28 -3.12 -17.21 -14.02
N GLY A 29 -3.16 -16.08 -13.28
CA GLY A 29 -2.36 -15.85 -12.09
C GLY A 29 -3.11 -15.01 -11.06
N LEU A 30 -2.88 -15.30 -9.77
CA LEU A 30 -3.38 -14.51 -8.66
C LEU A 30 -2.28 -14.36 -7.60
N TYR A 31 -1.90 -13.11 -7.34
CA TYR A 31 -0.85 -12.76 -6.41
C TYR A 31 -1.38 -11.77 -5.38
N LEU A 32 -1.00 -11.94 -4.12
CA LEU A 32 -1.33 -11.01 -3.05
C LEU A 32 -0.18 -10.03 -2.84
N LEU A 33 -0.55 -8.79 -2.60
CA LEU A 33 0.35 -7.64 -2.41
C LEU A 33 0.14 -7.04 -1.01
N GLY A 34 0.62 -5.81 -0.84
CA GLY A 34 0.32 -5.01 0.33
C GLY A 34 0.89 -5.61 1.62
N SER A 35 0.14 -5.43 2.70
CA SER A 35 0.58 -5.74 4.06
C SER A 35 0.96 -7.22 4.29
N LEU A 36 0.34 -8.15 3.55
CA LEU A 36 0.63 -9.58 3.62
C LEU A 36 2.08 -9.90 3.22
N GLY A 37 2.61 -9.22 2.20
CA GLY A 37 3.98 -9.40 1.73
C GLY A 37 5.06 -8.98 2.74
N TRP A 38 4.66 -8.19 3.75
CA TRP A 38 5.51 -7.75 4.85
C TRP A 38 5.28 -8.54 6.14
N GLY A 39 4.42 -9.56 6.12
CA GLY A 39 4.02 -10.30 7.32
C GLY A 39 3.11 -9.50 8.28
N GLU A 40 2.55 -8.38 7.81
CA GLU A 40 1.73 -7.48 8.63
C GLU A 40 0.23 -7.72 8.37
N TRP A 41 -0.33 -8.75 9.00
CA TRP A 41 -1.78 -8.95 9.00
C TRP A 41 -2.40 -8.61 10.34
N TYR A 42 -3.33 -7.67 10.31
CA TYR A 42 -4.14 -7.28 11.46
C TYR A 42 -5.61 -7.59 11.18
N ASP A 43 -6.18 -8.51 11.96
CA ASP A 43 -7.54 -9.01 11.76
C ASP A 43 -8.58 -7.89 11.93
N GLY A 44 -9.58 -7.87 11.07
CA GLY A 44 -10.58 -6.79 10.98
C GLY A 44 -10.04 -5.42 10.53
N ARG A 45 -8.74 -5.31 10.23
CA ARG A 45 -8.06 -4.03 9.94
C ARG A 45 -7.36 -3.99 8.59
N SER A 46 -6.84 -5.13 8.15
CA SER A 46 -6.08 -5.23 6.91
C SER A 46 -7.00 -5.68 5.78
N ASP A 47 -6.78 -5.09 4.62
CA ASP A 47 -7.43 -5.50 3.38
C ASP A 47 -6.55 -6.53 2.66
N VAL A 48 -7.14 -7.22 1.68
CA VAL A 48 -6.47 -8.18 0.81
C VAL A 48 -6.26 -7.51 -0.54
N ASP A 49 -5.05 -7.02 -0.74
CA ASP A 49 -4.61 -6.46 -2.02
C ASP A 49 -4.18 -7.59 -2.95
N PHE A 50 -4.67 -7.59 -4.18
CA PHE A 50 -4.34 -8.58 -5.20
C PHE A 50 -3.91 -7.96 -6.52
N LEU A 51 -3.14 -8.73 -7.29
CA LEU A 51 -2.94 -8.54 -8.72
C LEU A 51 -3.34 -9.82 -9.43
N ALA A 52 -4.35 -9.73 -10.30
CA ALA A 52 -4.79 -10.84 -11.14
C ALA A 52 -4.14 -10.69 -12.51
N VAL A 53 -3.54 -11.78 -13.00
CA VAL A 53 -2.84 -11.81 -14.28
C VAL A 53 -3.60 -12.68 -15.27
N THR A 54 -3.82 -12.16 -16.48
CA THR A 54 -4.60 -12.77 -17.55
C THR A 54 -3.75 -12.92 -18.82
N GLY A 55 -4.17 -13.79 -19.74
CA GLY A 55 -3.52 -13.90 -21.06
C GLY A 55 -3.76 -12.68 -21.95
N GLU A 56 -5.01 -12.22 -21.98
CA GLU A 56 -5.46 -11.03 -22.71
C GLU A 56 -6.28 -10.12 -21.79
N ARG A 57 -6.44 -8.85 -22.17
CA ARG A 57 -7.24 -7.90 -21.38
C ARG A 57 -8.68 -8.41 -21.28
N PRO A 58 -9.21 -8.68 -20.07
CA PRO A 58 -10.50 -9.30 -19.91
C PRO A 58 -11.65 -8.33 -20.22
N ASP A 59 -12.82 -8.90 -20.54
CA ASP A 59 -14.09 -8.17 -20.48
C ASP A 59 -14.39 -7.84 -19.00
N PRO A 60 -14.56 -6.56 -18.63
CA PRO A 60 -14.82 -6.17 -17.25
C PRO A 60 -16.19 -6.61 -16.73
N ALA A 61 -17.21 -6.81 -17.58
CA ALA A 61 -18.58 -7.01 -17.11
C ALA A 61 -18.75 -8.27 -16.25
N PRO A 62 -18.29 -9.46 -16.66
CA PRO A 62 -18.37 -10.66 -15.81
C PRO A 62 -17.55 -10.56 -14.52
N LEU A 63 -16.42 -9.82 -14.56
CA LEU A 63 -15.57 -9.61 -13.38
C LEU A 63 -16.24 -8.69 -12.37
N HIS A 64 -16.95 -7.67 -12.83
CA HIS A 64 -17.74 -6.80 -11.98
C HIS A 64 -18.84 -7.58 -11.25
N GLU A 65 -19.60 -8.41 -11.97
CA GLU A 65 -20.64 -9.26 -11.38
C GLU A 65 -20.06 -10.22 -10.33
N LEU A 66 -18.93 -10.85 -10.65
CA LEU A 66 -18.19 -11.71 -9.72
C LEU A 66 -17.81 -10.98 -8.44
N HIS A 67 -17.26 -9.77 -8.56
CA HIS A 67 -16.85 -8.97 -7.39
C HIS A 67 -18.03 -8.46 -6.58
N ALA A 68 -19.17 -8.18 -7.23
CA ALA A 68 -20.41 -7.83 -6.53
C ALA A 68 -20.92 -9.02 -5.68
N GLU A 69 -20.83 -10.24 -6.20
CA GLU A 69 -21.16 -11.47 -5.46
C GLU A 69 -20.15 -11.72 -4.32
N LEU A 70 -18.85 -11.61 -4.60
CA LEU A 70 -17.79 -11.77 -3.62
C LEU A 70 -17.95 -10.79 -2.44
N GLY A 71 -18.26 -9.51 -2.73
CA GLY A 71 -18.47 -8.49 -1.70
C GLY A 71 -19.71 -8.72 -0.83
N GLN A 72 -20.72 -9.44 -1.32
CA GLN A 72 -21.87 -9.87 -0.52
C GLN A 72 -21.50 -11.02 0.43
N ALA A 73 -20.69 -11.97 -0.05
CA ALA A 73 -20.22 -13.10 0.75
C ALA A 73 -19.14 -12.69 1.78
N PHE A 74 -18.29 -11.73 1.41
CA PHE A 74 -17.18 -11.22 2.22
C PHE A 74 -17.19 -9.68 2.25
N PRO A 75 -18.03 -9.05 3.10
CA PRO A 75 -18.04 -7.60 3.25
C PRO A 75 -16.72 -7.03 3.78
N ARG A 76 -15.97 -7.84 4.53
CA ARG A 76 -14.59 -7.61 4.96
C ARG A 76 -13.84 -8.95 5.05
N PRO A 77 -12.50 -8.99 4.90
CA PRO A 77 -11.64 -7.87 4.47
C PRO A 77 -11.96 -7.42 3.04
N TRP A 78 -11.65 -6.17 2.67
CA TRP A 78 -11.81 -5.79 1.26
C TRP A 78 -10.88 -6.65 0.40
N PHE A 79 -11.38 -7.12 -0.73
CA PHE A 79 -10.58 -7.81 -1.74
C PHE A 79 -10.36 -6.85 -2.92
N SER A 80 -9.26 -6.11 -2.89
CA SER A 80 -8.99 -4.97 -3.78
C SER A 80 -7.83 -5.29 -4.72
N GLY A 81 -7.91 -4.87 -5.97
CA GLY A 81 -6.86 -5.20 -6.93
C GLY A 81 -7.22 -4.90 -8.37
N SER A 82 -6.26 -5.17 -9.25
CA SER A 82 -6.34 -4.88 -10.68
C SER A 82 -6.12 -6.13 -11.52
N TYR A 83 -6.66 -6.13 -12.74
CA TYR A 83 -6.47 -7.18 -13.73
C TYR A 83 -5.51 -6.72 -14.83
N VAL A 84 -4.39 -7.41 -14.99
CA VAL A 84 -3.33 -7.04 -15.92
C VAL A 84 -2.95 -8.24 -16.77
N THR A 85 -2.30 -8.04 -17.91
CA THR A 85 -1.83 -9.16 -18.74
C THR A 85 -0.42 -9.60 -18.37
N TRP A 86 -0.02 -10.81 -18.75
CA TRP A 86 1.39 -11.25 -18.64
C TRP A 86 2.36 -10.26 -19.31
N SER A 87 1.95 -9.68 -20.44
CA SER A 87 2.77 -8.71 -21.18
C SER A 87 2.91 -7.36 -20.46
N ASP A 88 1.96 -7.03 -19.59
CA ASP A 88 1.99 -5.78 -18.82
C ASP A 88 3.05 -5.82 -17.72
N LEU A 89 3.29 -6.99 -17.12
CA LEU A 89 4.29 -7.15 -16.04
C LEU A 89 5.69 -6.71 -16.48
N GLY A 90 6.08 -7.03 -17.72
CA GLY A 90 7.39 -6.65 -18.28
C GLY A 90 7.49 -5.17 -18.71
N ARG A 91 6.42 -4.39 -18.53
CA ARG A 91 6.33 -2.99 -18.97
C ARG A 91 6.30 -2.04 -17.78
N SER A 92 6.56 -0.76 -18.08
CA SER A 92 6.34 0.35 -17.14
C SER A 92 4.86 0.45 -16.80
N PRO A 93 4.47 0.35 -15.51
CA PRO A 93 3.08 0.60 -15.10
C PRO A 93 2.62 2.01 -15.48
N ALA A 94 3.52 3.00 -15.50
CA ALA A 94 3.21 4.37 -15.95
C ALA A 94 2.85 4.48 -17.45
N ARG A 95 3.08 3.44 -18.25
CA ARG A 95 2.76 3.38 -19.69
C ARG A 95 1.63 2.39 -19.99
N LEU A 96 1.04 1.79 -18.98
CA LEU A 96 -0.09 0.90 -19.17
C LEU A 96 -1.36 1.70 -19.44
N PRO A 97 -2.28 1.17 -20.26
CA PRO A 97 -3.61 1.73 -20.32
C PRO A 97 -4.30 1.56 -18.95
N ALA A 98 -5.38 2.30 -18.73
CA ALA A 98 -6.26 2.01 -17.61
C ALA A 98 -6.73 0.55 -17.68
N VAL A 99 -6.72 -0.13 -16.54
CA VAL A 99 -7.13 -1.54 -16.42
C VAL A 99 -8.35 -1.66 -15.52
N PRO A 100 -9.16 -2.72 -15.69
CA PRO A 100 -10.25 -2.99 -14.78
C PRO A 100 -9.72 -3.42 -13.42
N GLY A 101 -10.45 -3.05 -12.38
CA GLY A 101 -10.09 -3.37 -11.01
C GLY A 101 -11.18 -2.99 -10.03
N ILE A 102 -10.91 -3.27 -8.77
CA ILE A 102 -11.79 -2.98 -7.65
C ILE A 102 -10.97 -2.38 -6.51
N LEU A 103 -11.52 -1.34 -5.88
CA LEU A 103 -10.90 -0.71 -4.72
C LEU A 103 -11.97 -0.50 -3.67
N GLU A 104 -11.80 -1.13 -2.51
CA GLU A 104 -12.73 -1.01 -1.38
C GLU A 104 -14.19 -1.19 -1.81
N GLY A 105 -14.46 -2.26 -2.57
CA GLY A 105 -15.80 -2.62 -3.05
C GLY A 105 -16.30 -1.82 -4.25
N ALA A 106 -15.62 -0.75 -4.64
CA ALA A 106 -15.97 0.05 -5.78
C ALA A 106 -15.28 -0.48 -7.04
N TRP A 107 -16.05 -1.12 -7.91
CA TRP A 107 -15.58 -1.55 -9.24
C TRP A 107 -15.22 -0.34 -10.11
N ARG A 108 -14.17 -0.50 -10.92
CA ARG A 108 -13.70 0.48 -11.90
C ARG A 108 -13.36 -0.22 -13.20
N ASP A 109 -14.08 0.09 -14.27
CA ASP A 109 -13.78 -0.42 -15.62
C ASP A 109 -12.43 0.08 -16.15
N ALA A 110 -12.02 1.26 -15.68
CA ALA A 110 -10.78 1.93 -16.02
C ALA A 110 -10.27 2.70 -14.79
N GLY A 111 -9.62 1.99 -13.86
CA GLY A 111 -8.95 2.60 -12.71
C GLY A 111 -7.70 3.40 -13.13
N PRO A 112 -7.00 4.05 -12.17
CA PRO A 112 -5.74 4.77 -12.45
C PRO A 112 -4.60 3.89 -12.99
N GLY A 113 -4.86 2.60 -13.24
CA GLY A 113 -3.85 1.60 -13.59
C GLY A 113 -3.08 1.17 -12.36
N PRO A 114 -2.38 0.03 -12.44
CA PRO A 114 -1.42 -0.33 -11.42
C PRO A 114 -0.27 0.70 -11.41
N SER A 115 0.38 0.81 -10.27
CA SER A 115 1.47 1.75 -10.01
C SER A 115 2.83 1.05 -9.94
N PRO A 116 3.96 1.79 -10.03
CA PRO A 116 5.27 1.25 -9.68
C PRO A 116 5.29 0.62 -8.28
N VAL A 117 4.45 1.09 -7.35
CA VAL A 117 4.36 0.53 -6.00
C VAL A 117 3.92 -0.94 -6.04
N GLU A 118 2.86 -1.26 -6.78
CA GLU A 118 2.35 -2.64 -6.91
C GLU A 118 3.34 -3.56 -7.64
N TRP A 119 4.06 -3.04 -8.65
CA TRP A 119 5.07 -3.81 -9.39
C TRP A 119 6.24 -4.21 -8.50
N HIS A 120 6.75 -3.26 -7.72
CA HIS A 120 7.83 -3.53 -6.76
C HIS A 120 7.36 -4.47 -5.64
N GLN A 121 6.13 -4.30 -5.15
CA GLN A 121 5.55 -5.23 -4.18
C GLN A 121 5.47 -6.64 -4.75
N LEU A 122 4.99 -6.82 -5.99
CA LEU A 122 4.92 -8.12 -6.62
C LEU A 122 6.31 -8.74 -6.73
N ALA A 123 7.28 -8.00 -7.26
CA ALA A 123 8.63 -8.50 -7.53
C ALA A 123 9.39 -8.93 -6.26
N HIS A 124 9.20 -8.22 -5.14
CA HIS A 124 10.01 -8.40 -3.94
C HIS A 124 9.26 -9.07 -2.78
N HIS A 125 7.94 -8.91 -2.71
CA HIS A 125 7.10 -9.30 -1.57
C HIS A 125 5.82 -10.02 -1.98
N GLY A 126 5.63 -10.31 -3.27
CA GLY A 126 4.40 -10.91 -3.79
C GLY A 126 4.18 -12.32 -3.24
N ILE A 127 2.94 -12.63 -2.87
CA ILE A 127 2.56 -13.98 -2.42
C ILE A 127 1.73 -14.65 -3.51
N ARG A 128 2.24 -15.75 -4.06
CA ARG A 128 1.50 -16.56 -5.03
C ARG A 128 0.32 -17.29 -4.38
N VAL A 129 -0.87 -17.10 -4.93
CA VAL A 129 -2.05 -17.93 -4.67
C VAL A 129 -2.30 -18.88 -5.84
N HIS A 130 -2.27 -18.37 -7.08
CA HIS A 130 -2.48 -19.14 -8.31
C HIS A 130 -1.51 -18.70 -9.41
N GLY A 131 -1.17 -19.60 -10.35
CA GLY A 131 -0.26 -19.34 -11.46
C GLY A 131 1.21 -19.73 -11.21
N PRO A 132 2.15 -19.26 -12.05
CA PRO A 132 3.60 -19.44 -11.87
C PRO A 132 4.14 -18.89 -10.55
N ALA A 133 5.36 -19.27 -10.17
CA ALA A 133 6.01 -18.67 -9.00
C ALA A 133 6.41 -17.22 -9.28
N VAL A 134 6.39 -16.37 -8.27
CA VAL A 134 6.70 -14.93 -8.40
C VAL A 134 8.09 -14.71 -8.99
N GLN A 135 9.07 -15.52 -8.60
CA GLN A 135 10.43 -15.43 -9.14
C GLN A 135 10.57 -15.83 -10.62
N ASP A 136 9.55 -16.48 -11.18
CA ASP A 136 9.51 -16.88 -12.60
C ASP A 136 8.81 -15.82 -13.47
N LEU A 137 8.33 -14.72 -12.86
CA LEU A 137 7.63 -13.65 -13.57
C LEU A 137 8.60 -12.61 -14.12
N ASP A 138 8.34 -12.13 -15.33
CA ASP A 138 9.03 -11.00 -15.93
C ASP A 138 8.43 -9.67 -15.42
N VAL A 139 8.69 -9.32 -14.16
CA VAL A 139 8.17 -8.08 -13.54
C VAL A 139 9.22 -6.97 -13.67
N ARG A 140 8.86 -5.87 -14.34
CA ARG A 140 9.73 -4.69 -14.46
C ARG A 140 9.68 -3.82 -13.19
N ALA A 141 10.47 -4.19 -12.18
CA ALA A 141 10.66 -3.42 -10.95
C ALA A 141 11.79 -2.37 -11.10
N ASP A 142 11.51 -1.26 -11.80
CA ASP A 142 12.46 -0.17 -12.00
C ASP A 142 12.49 0.77 -10.77
N GLU A 143 13.60 0.76 -10.03
CA GLU A 143 13.78 1.56 -8.81
C GLU A 143 13.68 3.07 -9.08
N GLN A 144 14.28 3.55 -10.16
CA GLN A 144 14.26 4.97 -10.51
C GLN A 144 12.83 5.43 -10.84
N GLU A 145 12.06 4.60 -11.52
CA GLU A 145 10.64 4.85 -11.77
C GLU A 145 9.83 4.92 -10.46
N LEU A 146 10.09 4.01 -9.52
CA LEU A 146 9.45 4.00 -8.20
C LEU A 146 9.76 5.28 -7.39
N ARG A 147 11.02 5.72 -7.38
CA ARG A 147 11.44 6.94 -6.67
C ARG A 147 10.78 8.19 -7.25
N ARG A 148 10.82 8.36 -8.58
CA ARG A 148 10.12 9.45 -9.27
C ARG A 148 8.63 9.45 -8.99
N TYR A 149 7.99 8.29 -9.06
CA TYR A 149 6.58 8.15 -8.76
C TYR A 149 6.25 8.56 -7.33
N SER A 150 7.05 8.12 -6.36
CA SER A 150 6.83 8.37 -4.93
C SER A 150 7.06 9.85 -4.57
N HIS A 151 8.09 10.48 -5.13
CA HIS A 151 8.34 11.91 -4.96
C HIS A 151 7.22 12.77 -5.58
N ARG A 152 6.76 12.42 -6.78
CA ARG A 152 5.59 13.07 -7.39
C ARG A 152 4.34 12.87 -6.56
N ASN A 153 4.12 11.69 -5.99
CA ASN A 153 2.98 11.41 -5.12
C ASN A 153 2.99 12.30 -3.85
N LEU A 154 4.14 12.54 -3.24
CA LEU A 154 4.26 13.51 -2.14
C LEU A 154 3.77 14.91 -2.56
N THR A 155 4.12 15.34 -3.79
CA THR A 155 3.75 16.65 -4.31
C THR A 155 2.28 16.75 -4.71
N GLU A 156 1.78 15.78 -5.48
CA GLU A 156 0.47 15.86 -6.13
C GLU A 156 -0.67 15.31 -5.28
N TYR A 157 -0.37 14.41 -4.34
CA TYR A 157 -1.37 13.74 -3.51
C TYR A 157 -1.29 14.18 -2.04
N TRP A 158 -0.13 13.99 -1.40
CA TRP A 158 -0.01 14.26 0.04
C TRP A 158 0.01 15.73 0.40
N SER A 159 0.70 16.58 -0.37
CA SER A 159 0.77 18.01 -0.06
C SER A 159 -0.61 18.69 -0.07
N PRO A 160 -1.48 18.50 -1.09
CA PRO A 160 -2.83 19.06 -1.06
C PRO A 160 -3.68 18.52 0.08
N LEU A 161 -3.58 17.22 0.38
CA LEU A 161 -4.31 16.59 1.48
C LEU A 161 -3.89 17.12 2.85
N LEU A 162 -2.59 17.38 3.05
CA LEU A 162 -2.09 17.96 4.28
C LEU A 162 -2.55 19.41 4.43
N THR A 163 -2.56 20.22 3.36
CA THR A 163 -3.13 21.57 3.40
C THR A 163 -4.61 21.55 3.77
N GLN A 164 -5.40 20.62 3.22
CA GLN A 164 -6.80 20.46 3.62
C GLN A 164 -6.95 19.98 5.06
N LEU A 165 -6.00 19.19 5.57
CA LEU A 165 -6.01 18.76 6.97
C LEU A 165 -5.66 19.91 7.93
N GLU A 166 -4.77 20.82 7.54
CA GLU A 166 -4.44 22.02 8.31
C GLU A 166 -5.64 22.98 8.44
N GLU A 167 -6.55 22.99 7.45
CA GLU A 167 -7.80 23.75 7.50
C GLU A 167 -8.86 23.12 8.43
N ASP A 168 -8.72 21.83 8.75
CA ASP A 168 -9.62 21.05 9.61
C ASP A 168 -8.81 20.37 10.74
N ARG A 169 -8.33 21.21 11.66
CA ARG A 169 -7.43 20.79 12.75
C ARG A 169 -8.02 19.68 13.62
N GLU A 170 -9.31 19.71 13.94
CA GLU A 170 -9.95 18.68 14.77
C GLU A 170 -9.84 17.29 14.12
N ARG A 171 -9.98 17.23 12.79
CA ARG A 171 -9.83 15.99 12.02
C ARG A 171 -8.43 15.39 12.12
N ALA A 172 -7.38 16.19 12.34
CA ALA A 172 -6.00 15.72 12.44
C ALA A 172 -5.76 14.81 13.65
N GLY A 173 -6.53 14.97 14.72
CA GLY A 173 -6.44 14.14 15.92
C GLY A 173 -7.20 12.82 15.83
N ARG A 174 -7.96 12.57 14.75
CA ARG A 174 -8.75 11.33 14.62
C ARG A 174 -7.83 10.12 14.39
N PRO A 175 -8.01 8.99 15.11
CA PRO A 175 -7.08 7.86 15.04
C PRO A 175 -6.81 7.31 13.62
N ASP A 176 -7.84 7.25 12.78
CA ASP A 176 -7.73 6.84 11.37
C ASP A 176 -6.88 7.80 10.54
N VAL A 177 -7.02 9.10 10.78
CA VAL A 177 -6.25 10.16 10.13
C VAL A 177 -4.80 10.16 10.63
N VAL A 178 -4.60 10.00 11.94
CA VAL A 178 -3.28 9.88 12.58
C VAL A 178 -2.51 8.72 11.96
N GLU A 179 -3.07 7.50 11.95
CA GLU A 179 -2.42 6.34 11.33
C GLU A 179 -2.06 6.62 9.87
N TRP A 180 -3.03 7.14 9.11
CA TRP A 180 -2.89 7.27 7.67
C TRP A 180 -1.84 8.30 7.26
N PHE A 181 -1.82 9.48 7.87
CA PHE A 181 -0.84 10.52 7.56
C PHE A 181 0.53 10.22 8.16
N VAL A 182 0.58 9.82 9.43
CA VAL A 182 1.84 9.62 10.18
C VAL A 182 2.63 8.43 9.65
N LEU A 183 1.97 7.42 9.08
CA LEU A 183 2.66 6.28 8.44
C LEU A 183 2.71 6.43 6.90
N GLY A 184 1.76 7.11 6.28
CA GLY A 184 1.68 7.26 4.82
C GLY A 184 2.79 8.13 4.22
N ILE A 185 3.02 9.32 4.78
CA ILE A 185 4.06 10.23 4.29
C ILE A 185 5.46 9.63 4.47
N PRO A 186 5.83 9.08 5.66
CA PRO A 186 7.15 8.48 5.84
C PRO A 186 7.43 7.26 4.95
N ARG A 187 6.42 6.49 4.51
CA ARG A 187 6.61 5.40 3.54
C ARG A 187 7.17 5.91 2.21
N LEU A 188 6.64 7.03 1.71
CA LEU A 188 7.13 7.62 0.46
C LEU A 188 8.48 8.28 0.65
N HIS A 189 8.71 8.96 1.78
CA HIS A 189 10.05 9.44 2.11
C HIS A 189 11.08 8.30 2.10
N HIS A 190 10.78 7.18 2.77
CA HIS A 190 11.67 6.01 2.80
C HIS A 190 12.02 5.57 1.37
N VAL A 191 11.03 5.41 0.50
CA VAL A 191 11.26 5.03 -0.91
C VAL A 191 12.17 6.02 -1.63
N VAL A 192 11.90 7.33 -1.53
CA VAL A 192 12.70 8.34 -2.24
C VAL A 192 14.15 8.36 -1.72
N ALA A 193 14.33 8.18 -0.41
CA ALA A 193 15.63 8.18 0.24
C ALA A 193 16.45 6.90 -0.01
N THR A 194 15.82 5.72 0.01
CA THR A 194 16.55 4.44 0.02
C THR A 194 16.43 3.64 -1.27
N GLY A 195 15.47 4.00 -2.13
CA GLY A 195 15.08 3.19 -3.30
C GLY A 195 14.22 1.97 -2.94
N ALA A 196 14.05 1.63 -1.66
CA ALA A 196 13.33 0.45 -1.21
C ALA A 196 11.95 0.80 -0.64
N GLN A 197 10.99 -0.11 -0.83
CA GLN A 197 9.70 -0.02 -0.15
C GLN A 197 9.80 -0.45 1.30
N THR A 198 8.84 -0.02 2.10
CA THR A 198 8.67 -0.49 3.48
C THR A 198 7.18 -0.59 3.82
N SER A 199 6.90 -1.32 4.90
CA SER A 199 5.58 -1.52 5.44
C SER A 199 5.07 -0.28 6.20
N LYS A 200 3.87 -0.33 6.78
CA LYS A 200 3.37 0.78 7.62
C LYS A 200 4.15 0.85 8.93
N ASP A 201 4.44 -0.29 9.54
CA ASP A 201 5.18 -0.32 10.80
C ASP A 201 6.65 0.05 10.58
N GLY A 202 7.25 -0.44 9.49
CA GLY A 202 8.58 -0.05 9.03
C GLY A 202 8.73 1.45 8.79
N ALA A 203 7.69 2.11 8.26
CA ALA A 203 7.69 3.57 8.11
C ALA A 203 7.59 4.33 9.42
N GLY A 204 6.89 3.77 10.42
CA GLY A 204 6.90 4.31 11.78
C GLY A 204 8.31 4.23 12.39
N HIS A 205 9.02 3.13 12.19
CA HIS A 205 10.42 2.99 12.63
C HIS A 205 11.35 3.98 11.93
N HIS A 206 11.29 4.04 10.59
CA HIS A 206 12.02 5.00 9.76
C HIS A 206 11.77 6.46 10.21
N ALA A 207 10.52 6.80 10.51
CA ALA A 207 10.16 8.14 10.96
C ALA A 207 10.86 8.55 12.27
N LEU A 208 11.03 7.61 13.21
CA LEU A 208 11.71 7.88 14.47
C LEU A 208 13.21 8.07 14.30
N GLU A 209 13.81 7.35 13.36
CA GLU A 209 15.23 7.42 13.04
C GLU A 209 15.56 8.72 12.33
N VAL A 210 14.78 9.11 11.32
CA VAL A 210 15.08 10.25 10.45
C VAL A 210 14.60 11.59 11.01
N PHE A 211 13.39 11.68 11.55
CA PHE A 211 12.79 12.98 11.91
C PHE A 211 13.00 13.38 13.37
N GLY A 212 13.53 12.48 14.21
CA GLY A 212 13.89 12.76 15.59
C GLY A 212 12.99 12.08 16.61
N LYS A 213 13.50 10.95 17.13
CA LYS A 213 12.83 10.09 18.12
C LYS A 213 12.31 10.80 19.36
N GLN A 214 13.03 11.80 19.91
CA GLN A 214 12.60 12.44 21.16
C GLN A 214 11.33 13.27 21.00
N ARG A 215 11.17 13.97 19.87
CA ARG A 215 10.02 14.83 19.61
C ARG A 215 8.81 14.03 19.14
N TRP A 216 9.02 13.07 18.23
CA TRP A 216 7.92 12.46 17.47
C TRP A 216 7.47 11.09 17.96
N ARG A 217 8.19 10.48 18.93
CA ARG A 217 7.80 9.18 19.48
C ARG A 217 6.34 9.10 19.94
N PRO A 218 5.76 10.10 20.63
CA PRO A 218 4.35 10.03 21.04
C PRO A 218 3.36 9.92 19.88
N VAL A 219 3.56 10.70 18.80
CA VAL A 219 2.67 10.71 17.62
C VAL A 219 2.81 9.41 16.82
N VAL A 220 4.06 8.98 16.57
CA VAL A 220 4.31 7.73 15.83
C VAL A 220 3.81 6.52 16.62
N ALA A 221 3.96 6.51 17.95
CA ALA A 221 3.41 5.44 18.78
C ALA A 221 1.87 5.41 18.74
N GLU A 222 1.20 6.56 18.70
CA GLU A 222 -0.25 6.64 18.53
C GLU A 222 -0.69 5.99 17.21
N ALA A 223 -0.02 6.36 16.11
CA ALA A 223 -0.28 5.81 14.78
C ALA A 223 -0.08 4.29 14.71
N LEU A 224 1.03 3.77 15.26
CA LEU A 224 1.32 2.34 15.31
C LEU A 224 0.34 1.58 16.22
N THR A 225 -0.10 2.20 17.32
CA THR A 225 -1.10 1.59 18.22
C THR A 225 -2.43 1.44 17.52
N HIS A 226 -2.92 2.50 16.86
CA HIS A 226 -4.15 2.44 16.08
C HIS A 226 -4.03 1.44 14.91
N ARG A 227 -2.88 1.36 14.25
CA ARG A 227 -2.64 0.36 13.19
C ARG A 227 -2.86 -1.07 13.71
N ALA A 228 -2.31 -1.37 14.88
CA ALA A 228 -2.29 -2.71 15.44
C ALA A 228 -3.60 -3.12 16.11
N LEU A 229 -4.21 -2.21 16.89
CA LEU A 229 -5.37 -2.50 17.74
C LEU A 229 -6.68 -1.96 17.17
N GLY A 230 -6.59 -0.96 16.31
CA GLY A 230 -7.73 -0.23 15.81
C GLY A 230 -8.38 0.75 16.77
N GLU A 231 -7.70 1.03 17.87
CA GLU A 231 -8.14 1.91 18.94
C GLU A 231 -7.05 2.95 19.22
N ALA A 232 -7.45 4.09 19.80
CA ALA A 232 -6.50 5.07 20.32
C ALA A 232 -5.71 4.50 21.51
N SER A 233 -4.47 4.93 21.72
CA SER A 233 -3.65 4.40 22.83
C SER A 233 -4.12 4.87 24.22
N GLY A 234 -4.95 5.91 24.27
CA GLY A 234 -5.35 6.61 25.50
C GLY A 234 -4.29 7.57 26.05
N PHE A 235 -3.07 7.60 25.50
CA PHE A 235 -2.02 8.53 25.94
C PHE A 235 -2.44 9.99 25.77
N TRP A 236 -3.18 10.30 24.70
CA TRP A 236 -3.64 11.64 24.37
C TRP A 236 -5.03 11.99 24.93
N ALA A 237 -5.59 11.17 25.82
CA ALA A 237 -6.91 11.42 26.39
C ALA A 237 -6.95 12.77 27.13
N GLY A 238 -7.88 13.65 26.74
CA GLY A 238 -8.00 15.02 27.23
C GLY A 238 -6.96 16.00 26.69
N ARG A 239 -6.16 15.57 25.70
CA ARG A 239 -5.12 16.33 24.99
C ARG A 239 -5.20 16.10 23.48
N GLU A 240 -6.41 15.88 22.97
CA GLU A 240 -6.68 15.60 21.55
C GLU A 240 -6.27 16.79 20.68
N ASP A 241 -6.41 18.02 21.19
CA ASP A 241 -5.89 19.22 20.55
C ASP A 241 -4.37 19.21 20.42
N GLU A 242 -3.64 18.78 21.46
CA GLU A 242 -2.17 18.68 21.39
C GLU A 242 -1.74 17.60 20.37
N LEU A 243 -2.46 16.48 20.32
CA LEU A 243 -2.24 15.44 19.32
C LEU A 243 -2.42 15.98 17.90
N ALA A 244 -3.51 16.72 17.65
CA ALA A 244 -3.77 17.31 16.33
C ALA A 244 -2.64 18.25 15.89
N ASP A 245 -2.17 19.14 16.77
CA ASP A 245 -1.03 20.03 16.46
C ASP A 245 0.25 19.26 16.17
N ASP A 246 0.54 18.25 17.00
CA ASP A 246 1.75 17.44 16.85
C ASP A 246 1.71 16.57 15.58
N VAL A 247 0.53 16.08 15.17
CA VAL A 247 0.32 15.36 13.91
C VAL A 247 0.57 16.28 12.73
N LEU A 248 -0.04 17.47 12.70
CA LEU A 248 0.16 18.44 11.62
C LEU A 248 1.64 18.84 11.50
N ALA A 249 2.29 19.15 12.63
CA ALA A 249 3.70 19.52 12.67
C ALA A 249 4.62 18.38 12.20
N PHE A 250 4.35 17.14 12.63
CA PHE A 250 5.07 15.96 12.18
C PHE A 250 4.92 15.76 10.67
N CYS A 251 3.67 15.78 10.17
CA CYS A 251 3.38 15.53 8.77
C CYS A 251 4.00 16.58 7.85
N ARG A 252 4.00 17.86 8.27
CA ARG A 252 4.68 18.95 7.57
C ARG A 252 6.18 18.72 7.51
N THR A 253 6.79 18.37 8.65
CA THR A 253 8.23 18.05 8.74
C THR A 253 8.61 16.90 7.82
N ALA A 254 7.86 15.79 7.86
CA ALA A 254 8.13 14.61 7.05
C ALA A 254 7.91 14.86 5.55
N LEU A 255 6.87 15.63 5.19
CA LEU A 255 6.58 16.00 3.81
C LEU A 255 7.68 16.91 3.25
N ASP A 256 8.04 17.98 3.97
CA ASP A 256 9.06 18.92 3.52
C ASP A 256 10.42 18.22 3.34
N ALA A 257 10.78 17.32 4.27
CA ALA A 257 11.95 16.47 4.14
C ALA A 257 11.90 15.58 2.88
N GLY A 258 10.75 14.94 2.62
CA GLY A 258 10.57 14.10 1.44
C GLY A 258 10.64 14.88 0.12
N LEU A 259 10.09 16.10 0.09
CA LEU A 259 10.14 16.98 -1.07
C LEU A 259 11.54 17.55 -1.34
N ALA A 260 12.36 17.68 -0.29
CA ALA A 260 13.74 18.16 -0.40
C ALA A 260 14.71 17.11 -0.97
N LEU A 261 14.31 15.82 -1.01
CA LEU A 261 15.12 14.77 -1.63
C LEU A 261 15.10 14.89 -3.15
N ASP A 262 16.24 14.62 -3.78
CA ASP A 262 16.34 14.47 -5.23
C ASP A 262 16.00 13.02 -5.62
N PRO A 263 14.88 12.76 -6.32
CA PRO A 263 14.56 11.41 -6.76
C PRO A 263 15.54 10.87 -7.80
N GLU A 264 16.38 11.70 -8.42
CA GLU A 264 17.40 11.32 -9.42
C GLU A 264 18.77 11.00 -8.82
N ALA A 265 19.02 11.33 -7.55
CA ALA A 265 20.32 11.13 -6.92
C ALA A 265 20.66 9.63 -6.80
N PRO A 266 21.91 9.17 -7.07
CA PRO A 266 22.29 7.77 -6.90
C PRO A 266 22.13 7.29 -5.46
N THR A 267 21.65 6.06 -5.25
CA THR A 267 21.48 5.48 -3.91
C THR A 267 22.82 5.19 -3.19
N ASP A 268 23.94 5.08 -3.93
CA ASP A 268 25.28 4.85 -3.36
C ASP A 268 25.94 6.11 -2.76
N GLU A 269 25.34 7.31 -2.89
CA GLU A 269 25.87 8.56 -2.29
C GLU A 269 25.28 8.89 -0.91
N LEU A 270 24.33 8.10 -0.41
CA LEU A 270 23.80 8.20 0.95
C LEU A 270 24.55 7.21 1.84
N GLU A 271 25.24 7.70 2.87
CA GLU A 271 26.14 6.89 3.70
C GLU A 271 25.49 5.59 4.21
N PRO A 272 26.25 4.47 4.27
CA PRO A 272 25.71 3.17 4.61
C PRO A 272 25.44 3.06 6.12
N ALA A 273 24.26 3.51 6.53
CA ALA A 273 23.57 2.93 7.68
C ALA A 273 22.40 2.08 7.13
N GLU A 274 22.25 0.86 7.64
CA GLU A 274 20.97 0.13 7.62
C GLU A 274 20.59 -0.66 6.35
N ARG A 275 21.55 -1.35 5.74
CA ARG A 275 21.25 -2.67 5.12
C ARG A 275 21.17 -3.74 6.22
N SER A 276 20.05 -3.77 6.96
CA SER A 276 19.70 -4.87 7.84
C SER A 276 18.45 -5.57 7.31
N ALA A 277 18.66 -6.64 6.54
CA ALA A 277 17.62 -7.63 6.33
C ALA A 277 17.46 -8.46 7.62
N PRO A 278 16.24 -8.77 8.08
CA PRO A 278 16.08 -9.66 9.21
C PRO A 278 16.35 -11.11 8.77
N THR A 279 17.32 -11.73 9.44
CA THR A 279 17.42 -13.19 9.62
C THR A 279 16.27 -13.72 10.48
#